data_AF-A0A3F2UEG3-F1
#
_entry.id   AF-A0A3F2UEG3-F1
#
_cell.length_a   1.000
_cell.length_b   1.000
_cell.length_c   1.000
_cell.angle_alpha   90.00
_cell.angle_beta   90.00
_cell.angle_gamma   90.00
#
_symmetry.space_group_name_H-M   'P 1'
#
loop_
_entity.id
_entity.type
_entity.pdbx_description
1 polymer ?
#
loop_
_entity_poly.entity_id
_entity_poly.type
_entity_poly.pdbx_seq_one_letter_code
_entity_poly.pdbx_strand_id
1 'polypeptide(L)'
;MAEPKPMETAPRDGRKITVLWTDRDGQENESIAQYRAPERLKQAGGDWDESDAGWWAYVDSDTQKRIEPHGWKPADSGDEDE
;
A
#
# COMPACT_ATOMS: atom_id res chain seq x y z
N MET A 1 7.02 -7.14 17.15
CA MET A 1 7.06 -5.94 16.30
C MET A 1 7.81 -6.31 15.03
N ALA A 2 7.12 -6.43 13.89
CA ALA A 2 7.81 -6.71 12.62
C ALA A 2 8.62 -5.48 12.20
N GLU A 3 9.91 -5.67 11.94
CA GLU A 3 10.77 -4.60 11.40
C GLU A 3 10.25 -4.18 10.02
N PRO A 4 10.15 -2.86 9.74
CA PRO A 4 9.75 -2.39 8.43
C PRO A 4 10.78 -2.82 7.39
N LYS A 5 10.30 -3.54 6.38
CA LYS A 5 11.06 -3.96 5.22
C LYS A 5 11.05 -2.87 4.14
N PRO A 6 12.08 -2.82 3.27
CA PRO A 6 12.10 -1.89 2.14
C PRO A 6 10.94 -2.16 1.18
N MET A 7 10.31 -1.11 0.66
CA MET A 7 9.13 -1.20 -0.24
C MET A 7 9.40 -2.06 -1.50
N GLU A 8 10.66 -2.22 -1.89
CA GLU A 8 11.08 -3.06 -3.01
C GLU A 8 10.74 -4.54 -2.80
N THR A 9 10.74 -4.99 -1.54
CA THR A 9 10.42 -6.37 -1.15
C THR A 9 8.93 -6.59 -0.87
N ALA A 10 8.12 -5.53 -1.00
CA ALA A 10 6.70 -5.59 -0.70
C ALA A 10 5.93 -6.41 -1.75
N PRO A 11 4.95 -7.23 -1.33
CA PRO A 11 4.15 -8.03 -2.25
C PRO A 11 3.25 -7.13 -3.11
N ARG A 12 3.52 -7.11 -4.42
CA ARG A 12 2.77 -6.35 -5.44
C ARG A 12 1.57 -7.11 -6.02
N ASP A 13 1.23 -8.25 -5.44
CA ASP A 13 0.10 -9.10 -5.83
C ASP A 13 -1.29 -8.50 -5.53
N GLY A 14 -1.34 -7.30 -4.93
CA GLY A 14 -2.59 -6.68 -4.49
C GLY A 14 -3.09 -7.17 -3.13
N ARG A 15 -2.22 -7.78 -2.31
CA ARG A 15 -2.52 -8.04 -0.90
C ARG A 15 -2.43 -6.75 -0.09
N LYS A 16 -3.22 -6.68 0.99
CA LYS A 16 -3.16 -5.59 1.95
C LYS A 16 -1.93 -5.78 2.83
N ILE A 17 -1.11 -4.75 2.95
CA ILE A 17 0.05 -4.72 3.84
C ILE A 17 0.04 -3.41 4.62
N THR A 18 0.70 -3.41 5.76
CA THR A 18 0.94 -2.19 6.51
C THR A 18 2.09 -1.45 5.85
N VAL A 19 1.93 -0.17 5.54
CA VAL A 19 2.99 0.65 4.95
C VAL A 19 3.30 1.85 5.81
N LEU A 20 4.57 2.23 5.82
CA LEU A 20 5.09 3.40 6.49
C LEU A 20 5.36 4.45 5.43
N TRP A 21 4.70 5.57 5.58
CA TRP A 21 4.76 6.67 4.64
C TRP A 21 4.88 7.98 5.40
N THR A 22 5.57 8.94 4.79
CA THR A 22 5.72 10.27 5.35
C THR A 22 4.76 11.19 4.58
N ASP A 23 3.87 11.87 5.29
CA ASP A 23 3.02 12.89 4.66
C ASP A 23 3.85 14.13 4.29
N ARG A 24 3.27 15.06 3.52
CA ARG A 24 3.87 16.34 3.16
C ARG A 24 4.35 17.15 4.38
N ASP A 25 3.67 17.00 5.51
CA ASP A 25 4.05 17.63 6.78
C ASP A 25 5.27 16.99 7.46
N GLY A 26 5.87 15.93 6.87
CA GLY A 26 7.01 15.22 7.45
C GLY A 26 6.62 14.25 8.56
N GLN A 27 5.32 14.01 8.75
CA GLN A 27 4.82 13.09 9.78
C GLN A 27 4.82 11.65 9.26
N GLU A 28 5.49 10.77 10.00
CA GLU A 28 5.46 9.33 9.74
C GLU A 28 4.08 8.78 10.13
N ASN A 29 3.41 8.18 9.14
CA ASN A 29 2.10 7.57 9.28
C ASN A 29 2.21 6.09 8.88
N GLU A 30 1.44 5.27 9.60
CA GLU A 30 1.31 3.85 9.31
C GLU A 30 -0.12 3.58 8.84
N SER A 31 -0.28 2.93 7.69
CA SER A 31 -1.60 2.67 7.11
C SER A 31 -1.64 1.37 6.33
N ILE A 32 -2.82 0.76 6.22
CA ILE A 32 -2.99 -0.44 5.39
C ILE A 32 -3.14 0.01 3.93
N ALA A 33 -2.17 -0.37 3.10
CA ALA A 33 -2.17 -0.10 1.67
C ALA A 33 -2.25 -1.38 0.84
N GLN A 34 -2.75 -1.21 -0.38
CA GLN A 34 -2.82 -2.24 -1.41
C GLN A 34 -2.06 -1.75 -2.64
N TYR A 35 -1.19 -2.60 -3.20
CA TYR A 35 -0.52 -2.29 -4.46
C TYR A 35 -1.50 -2.49 -5.62
N ARG A 36 -1.67 -1.46 -6.44
CA ARG A 36 -2.38 -1.54 -7.71
C ARG A 36 -1.36 -1.69 -8.83
N ALA A 37 -1.28 -2.90 -9.38
CA ALA A 37 -0.37 -3.19 -10.48
C ALA A 37 -0.89 -2.60 -11.79
N PRO A 38 -0.05 -1.89 -12.57
CA PRO A 38 -0.44 -1.30 -13.84
C PRO A 38 -0.90 -2.37 -14.84
N GLU A 39 -0.34 -3.57 -14.79
CA GLU A 39 -0.71 -4.69 -15.67
C GLU A 39 -2.15 -5.15 -15.45
N ARG A 40 -2.62 -5.13 -14.19
CA ARG A 40 -4.01 -5.44 -13.83
C ARG A 40 -4.96 -4.35 -14.31
N LEU A 41 -4.57 -3.09 -14.18
CA LEU A 41 -5.34 -1.93 -14.64
C LEU A 41 -5.46 -1.91 -16.17
N LYS A 42 -4.34 -2.15 -16.87
CA LYS A 42 -4.29 -2.34 -18.34
C LYS A 42 -5.26 -3.43 -18.81
N GLN A 43 -5.26 -4.58 -18.13
CA GLN A 43 -6.11 -5.71 -18.47
C GLN A 43 -7.59 -5.49 -18.18
N ALA A 44 -7.94 -4.69 -17.16
CA ALA A 44 -9.32 -4.41 -16.80
C ALA A 44 -10.06 -3.61 -17.90
N GLY A 45 -9.32 -2.88 -18.74
CA GLY A 45 -9.89 -2.06 -19.82
C GLY A 45 -10.61 -0.83 -19.26
N GLY A 46 -10.03 0.35 -19.48
CA GLY A 46 -10.55 1.62 -18.97
C GLY A 46 -9.53 2.75 -19.13
N ASP A 47 -9.93 3.95 -18.71
CA ASP A 47 -9.04 5.11 -18.56
C ASP A 47 -8.16 4.89 -17.31
N TRP A 48 -7.12 4.06 -17.46
CA TRP A 48 -6.11 3.88 -16.44
C TRP A 48 -4.89 4.70 -16.83
N ASP A 49 -4.31 5.42 -15.89
CA ASP A 49 -3.09 6.19 -16.10
C ASP A 49 -1.92 5.56 -15.32
N GLU A 50 -0.68 5.89 -15.67
CA GLU A 50 0.50 5.48 -14.88
C GLU A 50 0.40 6.00 -13.44
N SER A 51 -0.36 7.09 -13.26
CA SER A 51 -0.64 7.66 -11.96
C SER A 51 -1.52 6.76 -11.06
N ASP A 52 -2.31 5.85 -11.63
CA ASP A 52 -3.13 4.89 -10.89
C ASP A 52 -2.33 3.71 -10.34
N ALA A 53 -1.13 3.46 -10.88
CA ALA A 53 -0.24 2.42 -10.42
C ALA A 53 0.52 2.85 -9.15
N GLY A 54 0.56 1.98 -8.15
CA GLY A 54 1.30 2.24 -6.91
C GLY A 54 0.60 1.76 -5.66
N TRP A 55 1.03 2.28 -4.51
CA TRP A 55 0.46 1.98 -3.21
C TRP A 55 -0.73 2.87 -2.91
N TRP A 56 -1.89 2.26 -2.69
CA TRP A 56 -3.11 2.96 -2.34
C TRP A 56 -3.52 2.59 -0.92
N ALA A 57 -3.66 3.60 -0.07
CA ALA A 57 -4.14 3.44 1.30
C ALA A 57 -5.48 4.16 1.48
N TYR A 58 -6.31 3.63 2.38
CA TYR A 58 -7.49 4.34 2.85
C TYR A 58 -7.05 5.44 3.80
N VAL A 59 -7.24 6.70 3.39
CA VAL A 59 -7.03 7.89 4.24
C VAL A 59 -8.28 8.25 5.03
N ASP A 60 -9.42 7.69 4.61
CA ASP A 60 -10.73 7.78 5.24
C ASP A 60 -11.46 6.43 5.01
N SER A 61 -12.60 6.23 5.66
CA SER A 61 -13.42 5.02 5.55
C SER A 61 -13.76 4.62 4.11
N ASP A 62 -13.93 5.60 3.20
CA ASP A 62 -14.26 5.33 1.80
C ASP A 62 -13.20 5.84 0.81
N THR A 63 -12.37 6.81 1.24
CA THR A 63 -11.42 7.46 0.34
C THR A 63 -10.07 6.75 0.33
N GLN A 64 -9.71 6.18 -0.81
CA GLN A 64 -8.33 5.74 -1.08
C GLN A 64 -7.51 6.87 -1.70
N LYS A 65 -6.29 7.06 -1.22
CA LYS A 65 -5.28 7.90 -1.86
C LYS A 65 -4.04 7.10 -2.19
N ARG A 66 -3.41 7.47 -3.29
CA ARG A 66 -2.06 7.01 -3.60
C ARG A 66 -1.09 7.64 -2.61
N ILE A 67 -0.26 6.82 -2.02
CA ILE A 67 0.80 7.22 -1.10
C ILE A 67 2.13 6.66 -1.60
N GLU A 68 3.22 7.31 -1.18
CA GLU A 68 4.58 6.88 -1.47
C GLU A 68 5.22 6.36 -0.18
N PRO A 69 4.97 5.10 0.19
CA PRO A 69 5.57 4.52 1.38
C PRO A 69 7.05 4.25 1.16
N HIS A 70 7.86 4.53 2.18
CA HIS A 70 9.28 4.20 2.20
C HIS A 70 9.54 2.84 2.86
N GLY A 71 8.58 2.32 3.62
CA GLY A 71 8.68 1.02 4.28
C GLY A 71 7.37 0.25 4.26
N TRP A 72 7.45 -1.06 4.46
CA TRP A 72 6.27 -1.89 4.64
C TRP A 72 6.48 -2.95 5.71
N LYS A 73 5.38 -3.42 6.27
CA LYS A 73 5.30 -4.55 7.19
C LYS A 73 4.19 -5.47 6.68
N PRO A 74 4.33 -6.80 6.85
CA PRO A 74 3.19 -7.68 6.63
C PRO A 74 2.02 -7.15 7.45
N ALA A 75 0.83 -7.06 6.85
CA ALA A 75 -0.36 -6.73 7.62
C ALA A 75 -0.43 -7.77 8.74
N ASP A 76 -0.46 -7.28 9.98
CA ASP A 76 -0.75 -8.10 11.14
C ASP A 76 -2.19 -8.55 10.94
N SER A 77 -2.37 -9.71 10.29
CA SER A 77 -3.57 -10.50 10.44
C SER A 77 -3.56 -10.85 11.92
N GLY A 78 -4.16 -10.01 12.76
CA GLY A 78 -4.20 -10.26 14.19
C GLY A 78 -4.84 -11.63 14.40
N ASP A 79 -4.01 -12.59 14.82
CA ASP A 79 -4.32 -14.01 15.06
C ASP A 79 -3.94 -14.97 13.90
N GLU A 80 -2.72 -15.53 13.98
CA GLU A 80 -2.50 -16.98 13.93
C GLU A 80 -1.35 -17.30 14.91
N ASP A 81 -1.57 -16.97 16.18
CA ASP A 81 -0.95 -17.69 17.30
C ASP A 81 -1.94 -18.81 17.67
N GLU A 82 -1.79 -20.00 17.09
CA GLU A 82 -2.06 -21.26 17.77
C GLU A 82 -1.06 -22.35 17.36
#